data_AF-A0AB73IN82-F1
#
_entry.id   AF-A0AB73IN82-F1
#
_cell.length_a   1.000
_cell.length_b   1.000
_cell.length_c   1.000
_cell.angle_alpha   90.00
_cell.angle_beta   90.00
_cell.angle_gamma   90.00
#
_symmetry.space_group_name_H-M   'P 1'
#
loop_
_entity.id
_entity.type
_entity.pdbx_description
1 polymer ?
#
loop_
_entity_poly.entity_id
_entity_poly.type
_entity_poly.pdbx_seq_one_letter_code
_entity_poly.pdbx_strand_id
1 'polypeptide(L)'
;MVRRDGASWGAAQLAEFHSLADAVCSVIVMIGMKQNEITALRKVVCESARVASRRQPHFMELSETIETVFAATSPYHLGATRSMAEKLQQMLAEAIATLGELPASVTDGQTPPRTLAEKTEKALADVRITTGVLLQVIADADEEVRTLQAAFLAMSGAQPRSDL
;
A
#
# COMPACT_ATOMS: atom_id res chain seq x y z
N MET A 1 20.47 -35.44 27.15
CA MET A 1 19.48 -35.45 26.05
C MET A 1 19.09 -34.01 25.77
N VAL A 2 19.68 -33.39 24.74
CA VAL A 2 19.36 -32.01 24.34
C VAL A 2 18.78 -32.09 22.94
N ARG A 3 17.47 -31.90 22.82
CA ARG A 3 16.86 -31.38 21.60
C ARG A 3 16.42 -29.97 21.93
N ARG A 4 17.27 -29.00 21.59
CA ARG A 4 16.79 -27.65 21.27
C ARG A 4 16.46 -27.71 19.80
N ASP A 5 15.22 -28.07 19.49
CA ASP A 5 14.64 -27.95 18.16
C ASP A 5 14.36 -26.44 17.91
N GLY A 6 15.42 -25.64 17.84
CA GLY A 6 15.36 -24.26 17.37
C GLY A 6 15.72 -24.24 15.89
N ALA A 7 14.91 -23.58 15.07
CA ALA A 7 15.25 -23.35 13.66
C ALA A 7 16.66 -22.74 13.56
N SER A 8 17.45 -23.15 12.57
CA SER A 8 18.76 -22.53 12.32
C SER A 8 18.59 -21.04 12.06
N TRP A 9 19.62 -20.25 12.34
CA TRP A 9 19.56 -18.80 12.14
C TRP A 9 19.13 -18.48 10.69
N GLY A 10 19.71 -19.16 9.70
CA GLY A 10 19.34 -18.98 8.30
C GLY A 10 17.88 -19.31 8.00
N ALA A 11 17.36 -20.40 8.56
CA ALA A 11 15.95 -20.76 8.41
C ALA A 11 15.01 -19.72 9.04
N ALA A 12 15.36 -19.16 10.19
CA ALA A 12 14.60 -18.09 10.83
C ALA A 12 14.58 -16.81 9.98
N GLN A 13 15.75 -16.39 9.46
CA GLN A 13 15.83 -15.20 8.61
C GLN A 13 15.09 -15.38 7.28
N LEU A 14 15.18 -16.56 6.65
CA LEU A 14 14.41 -16.88 5.44
C LEU A 14 12.91 -16.81 5.70
N ALA A 15 12.43 -17.37 6.81
CA ALA A 15 11.03 -17.28 7.19
C ALA A 15 10.57 -15.83 7.38
N GLU A 16 11.40 -14.99 8.01
CA GLU A 16 11.11 -13.55 8.16
C GLU A 16 11.06 -12.82 6.81
N PHE A 17 12.02 -13.06 5.91
CA PHE A 17 12.01 -12.44 4.58
C PHE A 17 10.81 -12.88 3.75
N HIS A 18 10.44 -14.16 3.78
CA HIS A 18 9.25 -14.66 3.10
C HIS A 18 7.98 -14.00 3.63
N SER A 19 7.83 -13.90 4.94
CA SER A 19 6.70 -13.19 5.57
C SER A 19 6.61 -11.73 5.13
N LEU A 20 7.74 -11.03 5.06
CA LEU A 20 7.77 -9.65 4.56
C LEU A 20 7.47 -9.56 3.06
N ALA A 21 7.94 -10.51 2.25
CA ALA A 21 7.63 -10.55 0.83
C ALA A 21 6.12 -10.71 0.60
N ASP A 22 5.47 -11.61 1.34
CA ASP A 22 4.01 -11.81 1.27
C ASP A 22 3.23 -10.57 1.72
N ALA A 23 3.72 -9.87 2.76
CA ALA A 23 3.15 -8.61 3.20
C ALA A 23 3.25 -7.53 2.11
N VAL A 24 4.42 -7.39 1.46
CA VAL A 24 4.62 -6.44 0.36
C VAL A 24 3.75 -6.79 -0.84
N CYS A 25 3.61 -8.07 -1.20
CA CYS A 25 2.68 -8.53 -2.24
C CYS A 25 1.24 -8.07 -1.96
N SER A 26 0.78 -8.26 -0.72
CA SER A 26 -0.56 -7.84 -0.29
C SER A 26 -0.73 -6.33 -0.40
N VAL A 27 0.28 -5.56 0.00
CA VAL A 27 0.30 -4.10 -0.11
C VAL A 27 0.23 -3.62 -1.56
N ILE A 28 0.97 -4.24 -2.49
CA ILE A 28 0.90 -3.92 -3.93
C ILE A 28 -0.53 -4.07 -4.46
N VAL A 29 -1.20 -5.17 -4.10
CA VAL A 29 -2.59 -5.41 -4.50
C VAL A 29 -3.52 -4.35 -3.91
N MET A 30 -3.39 -4.04 -2.62
CA MET A 30 -4.21 -3.03 -1.95
C MET A 30 -4.05 -1.64 -2.59
N ILE A 31 -2.82 -1.22 -2.90
CA ILE A 31 -2.57 0.06 -3.60
C ILE A 31 -3.29 0.07 -4.96
N GLY A 32 -3.19 -1.02 -5.73
CA GLY A 32 -3.87 -1.15 -7.01
C GLY A 32 -5.40 -1.06 -6.89
N MET A 33 -5.97 -1.70 -5.87
CA MET A 33 -7.40 -1.63 -5.59
C MET A 33 -7.83 -0.20 -5.23
N LYS A 34 -7.09 0.48 -4.35
CA LYS A 34 -7.38 1.86 -3.94
C LYS A 34 -7.29 2.85 -5.09
N GLN A 35 -6.27 2.70 -5.94
CA GLN A 35 -6.12 3.53 -7.13
C GLN A 35 -7.33 3.41 -8.07
N ASN A 36 -7.82 2.18 -8.29
CA ASN A 36 -9.01 1.94 -9.11
C ASN A 36 -10.28 2.52 -8.47
N GLU A 37 -10.44 2.34 -7.16
CA GLU A 37 -11.58 2.86 -6.39
C GLU A 37 -11.65 4.39 -6.44
N ILE A 38 -10.53 5.07 -6.15
CA ILE A 38 -10.42 6.54 -6.23
C ILE A 38 -10.73 7.02 -7.64
N THR A 39 -10.19 6.36 -8.66
CA THR A 39 -10.45 6.71 -10.06
C THR A 39 -11.93 6.60 -10.42
N ALA A 40 -12.61 5.54 -9.96
CA ALA A 40 -14.03 5.35 -10.17
C ALA A 40 -14.86 6.40 -9.43
N LEU A 41 -14.57 6.65 -8.16
CA LEU A 41 -15.27 7.63 -7.33
C LEU A 41 -15.14 9.04 -7.89
N ARG A 42 -13.95 9.44 -8.34
CA ARG A 42 -13.74 10.76 -8.97
C ARG A 42 -14.61 10.94 -10.20
N LYS A 43 -14.72 9.92 -11.06
CA LYS A 43 -15.61 9.96 -12.24
C LYS A 43 -17.06 10.15 -11.85
N VAL A 44 -17.53 9.39 -10.85
CA VAL A 44 -18.91 9.46 -10.37
C VAL A 44 -19.18 10.83 -9.72
N VAL A 45 -18.24 11.35 -8.92
CA VAL A 45 -18.33 12.69 -8.32
C VAL A 45 -18.44 13.78 -9.39
N CYS A 46 -17.60 13.77 -10.43
CA CYS A 46 -17.71 14.73 -11.52
C CYS A 46 -19.07 14.64 -12.23
N GLU A 47 -19.55 13.43 -12.53
CA GLU A 47 -20.84 13.29 -13.21
C GLU A 47 -22.00 13.76 -12.32
N SER A 48 -21.99 13.44 -11.03
CA SER A 48 -22.97 13.97 -10.08
C SER A 48 -22.93 15.50 -10.00
N ALA A 49 -21.75 16.12 -10.00
CA ALA A 49 -21.59 17.56 -10.02
C ALA A 49 -22.19 18.18 -11.29
N ARG A 50 -21.94 17.58 -12.47
CA ARG A 50 -22.53 18.01 -13.76
C ARG A 50 -24.04 17.85 -13.81
N VAL A 51 -24.58 16.80 -13.21
CA VAL A 51 -26.03 16.60 -13.12
C VAL A 51 -26.65 17.64 -12.18
N ALA A 52 -26.01 17.91 -11.04
CA ALA A 52 -26.46 18.91 -10.08
C ALA A 52 -26.45 20.32 -10.71
N SER A 53 -25.38 20.70 -11.42
CA SER A 53 -25.27 22.01 -12.10
C SER A 53 -26.31 22.19 -13.21
N ARG A 54 -26.65 21.12 -13.95
CA ARG A 54 -27.75 21.15 -14.94
C ARG A 54 -29.11 21.40 -14.29
N ARG A 55 -29.34 20.90 -13.07
CA ARG A 55 -30.58 21.13 -12.31
C ARG A 55 -30.60 22.50 -11.64
N GLN A 56 -29.44 22.97 -11.21
CA GLN A 56 -29.26 24.15 -10.38
C GLN A 56 -28.02 24.93 -10.88
N PRO A 57 -28.21 25.90 -11.80
CA PRO A 57 -27.12 26.56 -12.52
C PRO A 57 -26.06 27.25 -11.64
N HIS A 58 -26.41 27.63 -10.41
CA HIS A 58 -25.45 28.20 -9.46
C HIS A 58 -24.38 27.20 -8.96
N PHE A 59 -24.53 25.90 -9.24
CA PHE A 59 -23.51 24.88 -8.97
C PHE A 59 -22.51 24.69 -10.12
N MET A 60 -22.59 25.47 -11.20
CA MET A 60 -21.69 25.34 -12.36
C MET A 60 -20.23 25.57 -11.96
N GLU A 61 -19.94 26.65 -11.21
CA GLU A 61 -18.59 26.96 -10.72
C GLU A 61 -18.03 25.85 -9.81
N LEU A 62 -18.90 25.23 -8.99
CA LEU A 62 -18.50 24.10 -8.14
C LEU A 62 -18.12 22.87 -8.98
N SER A 63 -18.91 22.55 -10.00
CA SER A 63 -18.64 21.44 -10.91
C SER A 63 -17.32 21.62 -11.64
N GLU A 64 -17.07 22.82 -12.19
CA GLU A 64 -15.82 23.16 -12.87
C GLU A 64 -14.61 23.10 -11.93
N THR A 65 -14.79 23.58 -10.69
CA THR A 65 -13.74 23.52 -9.66
C THR A 65 -13.38 22.07 -9.32
N ILE A 66 -14.37 21.20 -9.10
CA ILE A 66 -14.13 19.77 -8.79
C ILE A 66 -13.36 19.10 -9.93
N GLU A 67 -13.78 19.32 -11.18
CA GLU A 67 -13.10 18.75 -12.35
C GLU A 67 -11.67 19.27 -12.50
N THR A 68 -11.46 20.57 -12.29
CA THR A 68 -10.14 21.20 -12.33
C THR A 68 -9.22 20.66 -11.24
N VAL A 69 -9.74 20.52 -10.01
CA VAL A 69 -8.99 19.94 -8.89
C VAL A 69 -8.61 18.50 -9.22
N PHE A 70 -9.53 17.67 -9.70
CA PHE A 70 -9.20 16.27 -10.02
C PHE A 70 -8.24 16.13 -11.20
N ALA A 71 -8.31 17.01 -12.18
CA ALA A 71 -7.34 17.08 -13.27
C ALA A 71 -5.94 17.45 -12.75
N ALA A 72 -5.87 18.36 -11.77
CA ALA A 72 -4.62 18.79 -11.14
C ALA A 72 -4.05 17.77 -10.15
N THR A 73 -4.90 17.03 -9.41
CA THR A 73 -4.50 16.14 -8.31
C THR A 73 -4.58 14.67 -8.70
N SER A 74 -4.01 14.27 -9.83
CA SER A 74 -4.06 12.87 -10.29
C SER A 74 -3.56 11.87 -9.21
N PRO A 75 -4.15 10.66 -9.11
CA PRO A 75 -3.70 9.60 -8.20
C PRO A 75 -2.34 8.98 -8.61
N TYR A 76 -1.49 9.71 -9.33
CA TYR A 76 -0.13 9.29 -9.71
C TYR A 76 0.72 8.91 -8.50
N HIS A 77 0.44 9.48 -7.33
CA HIS A 77 1.12 9.12 -6.09
C HIS A 77 0.97 7.63 -5.77
N LEU A 78 -0.22 7.03 -5.96
CA LEU A 78 -0.41 5.59 -5.75
C LEU A 78 0.31 4.74 -6.81
N GLY A 79 0.36 5.20 -8.06
CA GLY A 79 1.12 4.52 -9.12
C GLY A 79 2.64 4.50 -8.84
N ALA A 80 3.18 5.63 -8.37
CA ALA A 80 4.58 5.72 -7.95
C ALA A 80 4.85 4.82 -6.73
N THR A 81 3.97 4.85 -5.72
CA THR A 81 4.06 3.99 -4.53
C THR A 81 4.02 2.51 -4.89
N ARG A 82 3.13 2.11 -5.81
CA ARG A 82 3.07 0.74 -6.33
C ARG A 82 4.38 0.33 -6.98
N SER A 83 4.94 1.19 -7.84
CA SER A 83 6.22 0.91 -8.52
C SER A 83 7.38 0.76 -7.52
N MET A 84 7.36 1.52 -6.42
CA MET A 84 8.34 1.37 -5.33
C MET A 84 8.15 0.06 -4.56
N ALA A 85 6.90 -0.33 -4.29
CA ALA A 85 6.59 -1.60 -3.64
C ALA A 85 7.00 -2.81 -4.48
N GLU A 86 6.79 -2.76 -5.81
CA GLU A 86 7.25 -3.79 -6.76
C GLU A 86 8.79 -3.92 -6.76
N LYS A 87 9.52 -2.79 -6.70
CA LYS A 87 10.98 -2.82 -6.53
C LYS A 87 11.41 -3.44 -5.20
N LEU A 88 10.72 -3.12 -4.10
CA LEU A 88 10.98 -3.73 -2.80
C LEU A 88 10.75 -5.24 -2.82
N GLN A 89 9.67 -5.69 -3.47
CA GLN A 89 9.38 -7.11 -3.67
C GLN A 89 10.50 -7.81 -4.45
N GLN A 90 11.01 -7.19 -5.52
CA GLN A 90 12.13 -7.73 -6.28
C GLN A 90 13.39 -7.86 -5.42
N MET A 91 13.76 -6.81 -4.67
CA MET A 91 14.91 -6.84 -3.78
C MET A 91 14.78 -7.92 -2.69
N LEU A 92 13.56 -8.15 -2.18
CA LEU A 92 13.29 -9.23 -1.24
C LEU A 92 13.46 -10.62 -1.87
N ALA A 93 12.99 -10.82 -3.09
CA ALA A 93 13.18 -12.08 -3.81
C ALA A 93 14.67 -12.38 -4.03
N GLU A 94 15.46 -11.36 -4.41
CA GLU A 94 16.92 -11.48 -4.56
C GLU A 94 17.60 -11.79 -3.23
N ALA A 95 17.18 -11.15 -2.13
CA ALA A 95 17.71 -11.42 -0.79
C ALA A 95 17.39 -12.85 -0.30
N ILE A 96 16.16 -13.33 -0.53
CA ILE A 96 15.73 -14.70 -0.22
C ILE A 96 16.58 -15.71 -1.01
N ALA A 97 16.73 -15.51 -2.31
CA ALA A 97 17.54 -16.40 -3.15
C ALA A 97 18.99 -16.44 -2.67
N THR A 98 19.60 -15.26 -2.46
CA THR A 98 20.98 -15.14 -1.98
C THR A 98 21.18 -15.83 -0.62
N LEU A 99 20.25 -15.66 0.31
CA LEU A 99 20.33 -16.28 1.63
C LEU A 99 20.12 -17.81 1.56
N GLY A 100 19.24 -18.27 0.67
CA GLY A 100 18.96 -19.69 0.44
C GLY A 100 20.10 -20.45 -0.23
N GLU A 101 20.95 -19.76 -0.99
CA GLU A 101 22.14 -20.34 -1.65
C GLU A 101 23.37 -20.43 -0.73
N LEU A 102 23.32 -19.84 0.48
CA LEU A 102 24.44 -19.90 1.40
C LEU A 102 24.70 -21.34 1.88
N PRO A 103 25.98 -21.75 2.03
CA PRO A 103 26.31 -23.07 2.57
C PRO A 103 25.74 -23.28 3.96
N ALA A 104 25.26 -24.50 4.24
CA ALA A 104 24.82 -24.94 5.57
C ALA A 104 25.84 -24.62 6.68
N SER A 105 27.15 -24.68 6.39
CA SER A 105 28.20 -24.32 7.34
C SER A 105 28.19 -22.85 7.77
N VAL A 106 27.54 -21.97 7.01
CA VAL A 106 27.36 -20.52 7.28
C VAL A 106 26.02 -20.25 7.96
N THR A 107 24.99 -21.04 7.68
CA THR A 107 23.59 -20.79 8.09
C THR A 107 23.07 -21.69 9.22
N ASP A 108 23.62 -22.91 9.37
CA ASP A 108 23.25 -23.91 10.39
C ASP A 108 24.08 -23.82 11.67
N GLY A 109 25.14 -23.01 11.66
CA GLY A 109 25.76 -22.56 12.90
C GLY A 109 24.77 -21.74 13.73
N GLN A 110 24.82 -21.89 15.07
CA GLN A 110 24.03 -21.04 15.99
C GLN A 110 24.40 -19.55 15.90
N THR A 111 25.51 -19.22 15.24
CA THR A 111 25.99 -17.84 15.08
C THR A 111 26.56 -17.65 13.68
N PRO A 112 25.87 -16.93 12.77
CA PRO A 112 26.43 -16.58 11.47
C PRO A 112 27.65 -15.66 11.61
N PRO A 113 28.45 -15.46 10.56
CA PRO A 113 29.44 -14.40 10.53
C PRO A 113 28.80 -13.06 10.91
N ARG A 114 29.40 -12.33 11.86
CA ARG A 114 28.84 -11.09 12.42
C ARG A 114 28.36 -10.10 11.35
N THR A 115 29.16 -9.88 10.31
CA THR A 115 28.81 -8.97 9.21
C THR A 115 27.58 -9.43 8.42
N LEU A 116 27.37 -10.75 8.29
CA LEU A 116 26.18 -11.29 7.64
C LEU A 116 24.95 -11.03 8.53
N ALA A 117 25.06 -11.34 9.84
CA ALA A 117 24.00 -11.10 10.81
C ALA A 117 23.54 -9.63 10.80
N GLU A 118 24.49 -8.70 10.96
CA GLU A 118 24.21 -7.26 11.02
C GLU A 118 23.58 -6.74 9.73
N LYS A 119 24.03 -7.21 8.56
CA LYS A 119 23.45 -6.80 7.27
C LYS A 119 22.04 -7.35 7.08
N THR A 120 21.81 -8.60 7.44
CA THR A 120 20.50 -9.24 7.34
C THR A 120 19.49 -8.58 8.27
N GLU A 121 19.86 -8.34 9.54
CA GLU A 121 19.00 -7.65 10.51
C GLU A 121 18.67 -6.23 10.05
N LYS A 122 19.67 -5.50 9.52
CA LYS A 122 19.44 -4.17 8.97
C LYS A 122 18.48 -4.21 7.77
N ALA A 123 18.67 -5.14 6.84
CA ALA A 123 17.78 -5.28 5.69
C ALA A 123 16.34 -5.58 6.12
N LEU A 124 16.13 -6.47 7.09
CA LEU A 124 14.81 -6.76 7.64
C LEU A 124 14.18 -5.52 8.30
N ALA A 125 14.97 -4.75 9.05
CA ALA A 125 14.50 -3.50 9.66
C ALA A 125 14.08 -2.46 8.59
N ASP A 126 14.91 -2.26 7.57
CA ASP A 126 14.64 -1.31 6.48
C ASP A 126 13.38 -1.71 5.68
N VAL A 127 13.19 -3.01 5.42
CA VAL A 127 11.98 -3.53 4.76
C VAL A 127 10.74 -3.32 5.63
N ARG A 128 10.82 -3.58 6.94
CA ARG A 128 9.71 -3.35 7.88
C ARG A 128 9.28 -1.89 7.91
N ILE A 129 10.26 -0.97 8.00
CA ILE A 129 10.02 0.47 7.96
C ILE A 129 9.33 0.84 6.64
N THR A 130 9.87 0.38 5.52
CA THR A 130 9.32 0.69 4.20
C THR A 130 7.89 0.14 4.05
N THR A 131 7.65 -1.09 4.49
CA THR A 131 6.31 -1.70 4.49
C THR A 131 5.33 -0.89 5.35
N GLY A 132 5.77 -0.41 6.52
CA GLY A 132 4.99 0.49 7.37
C GLY A 132 4.61 1.81 6.66
N VAL A 133 5.54 2.42 5.93
CA VAL A 133 5.25 3.61 5.12
C VAL A 133 4.24 3.31 4.02
N LEU A 134 4.35 2.17 3.33
CA LEU A 134 3.38 1.77 2.31
C LEU A 134 1.98 1.56 2.89
N LEU A 135 1.87 1.00 4.10
CA LEU A 135 0.59 0.86 4.80
C LEU A 135 -0.01 2.21 5.17
N GLN A 136 0.82 3.20 5.56
CA GLN A 136 0.33 4.55 5.81
C GLN A 136 -0.25 5.18 4.54
N VAL A 137 0.38 4.98 3.38
CA VAL A 137 -0.16 5.47 2.09
C VAL A 137 -1.53 4.84 1.79
N ILE A 138 -1.75 3.58 2.16
CA ILE A 138 -3.07 2.94 2.01
C ILE A 138 -4.10 3.61 2.95
N ALA A 139 -3.73 3.92 4.19
CA ALA A 139 -4.61 4.60 5.13
C ALA A 139 -4.99 6.02 4.65
N ASP A 140 -4.05 6.74 4.05
CA ASP A 140 -4.31 8.06 3.46
C ASP A 140 -5.24 7.93 2.23
N ALA A 141 -5.06 6.88 1.42
CA ALA A 141 -5.95 6.57 0.30
C ALA A 141 -7.38 6.20 0.76
N ASP A 142 -7.51 5.50 1.90
CA ASP A 142 -8.81 5.23 2.51
C ASP A 142 -9.53 6.52 2.94
N GLU A 143 -8.79 7.50 3.45
CA GLU A 143 -9.37 8.80 3.79
C GLU A 143 -9.82 9.57 2.54
N GLU A 144 -9.06 9.51 1.45
CA GLU A 144 -9.48 10.06 0.16
C GLU A 144 -10.77 9.39 -0.34
N VAL A 145 -10.86 8.05 -0.26
CA VAL A 145 -12.07 7.30 -0.61
C VAL A 145 -13.26 7.77 0.21
N ARG A 146 -13.13 7.88 1.53
CA ARG A 146 -14.21 8.38 2.42
C ARG A 146 -14.66 9.79 2.03
N THR A 147 -13.71 10.67 1.76
CA THR A 147 -13.99 12.05 1.33
C THR A 147 -14.75 12.08 0.02
N LEU A 148 -14.35 11.28 -0.96
CA LEU A 148 -15.02 11.19 -2.27
C LEU A 148 -16.42 10.59 -2.15
N GLN A 149 -16.61 9.57 -1.31
CA GLN A 149 -17.93 8.99 -1.03
C GLN A 149 -18.86 10.02 -0.39
N ALA A 150 -18.37 10.80 0.59
CA ALA A 150 -19.15 11.87 1.21
C ALA A 150 -19.55 12.95 0.20
N ALA A 151 -18.61 13.36 -0.67
CA ALA A 151 -18.88 14.32 -1.74
C ALA A 151 -19.95 13.79 -2.70
N PHE A 152 -19.86 12.53 -3.11
CA PHE A 152 -20.87 11.88 -3.96
C PHE A 152 -22.28 11.92 -3.33
N LEU A 153 -22.40 11.57 -2.05
CA LEU A 153 -23.68 11.57 -1.34
C LEU A 153 -24.28 12.99 -1.26
N ALA A 154 -23.45 13.98 -0.94
CA ALA A 154 -23.86 15.38 -0.87
C ALA A 154 -24.43 15.89 -2.20
N MET A 155 -23.79 15.56 -3.33
CA MET A 155 -24.26 16.02 -4.65
C MET A 155 -25.43 15.21 -5.20
N SER A 156 -25.56 13.94 -4.78
CA SER A 156 -26.65 13.07 -5.24
C SER A 156 -27.98 13.38 -4.55
N GLY A 157 -28.00 14.31 -3.60
CA GLY A 157 -29.20 14.64 -2.81
C GLY A 157 -29.63 13.53 -1.85
N ALA A 158 -28.77 12.54 -1.62
CA ALA A 158 -28.98 11.48 -0.65
C ALA A 158 -28.60 12.00 0.75
N GLN A 159 -29.40 12.92 1.29
CA GLN A 159 -29.39 13.12 2.74
C GLN A 159 -29.99 11.85 3.38
N PRO A 160 -29.36 11.27 4.42
CA PRO A 160 -30.10 10.37 5.29
C PRO A 160 -31.32 11.13 5.78
N ARG A 161 -32.51 10.56 5.57
CA ARG A 161 -33.73 11.06 6.18
C ARG A 161 -33.50 11.08 7.69
N SER A 162 -33.22 12.27 8.22
CA SER A 162 -33.39 12.55 9.63
C SER A 162 -34.89 12.71 9.86
N ASP A 163 -35.63 11.61 9.77
CA ASP A 163 -37.02 11.58 10.21
C ASP A 163 -37.01 11.40 11.73
N LEU A 164 -37.30 12.52 12.42
CA LEU A 164 -37.97 12.68 13.71
C LEU A 164 -37.67 11.70 14.86
#